data_AF-A0A2T2SWK0-F1
#
_entry.id   AF-A0A2T2SWK0-F1
#
_cell.length_a   1.000
_cell.length_b   1.000
_cell.length_c   1.000
_cell.angle_alpha   90.00
_cell.angle_beta   90.00
_cell.angle_gamma   90.00
#
_symmetry.space_group_name_H-M   'P 1'
#
loop_
_entity.id
_entity.type
_entity.pdbx_description
1 polymer ?
#
loop_
_entity_poly.entity_id
_entity_poly.type
_entity_poly.pdbx_seq_one_letter_code
_entity_poly.pdbx_strand_id
1 'polypeptide(L)'
;MVLLLLLSMMPPPFAQATQTAYAQQNAEKLRALFDRASSQSDSLLVRYRLYPLTEDEAVLDDLPSSLQNGTPRDYALLSGLWAYRAGEASFFSAVG
;
A
#
# COMPACT_ATOMS: atom_id res chain seq x y z
N MET A 1 -13.00 24.25 -17.09
CA MET A 1 -12.99 22.78 -16.91
C MET A 1 -11.59 22.18 -16.76
N VAL A 2 -10.54 22.75 -17.37
CA VAL A 2 -9.15 22.29 -17.22
C VAL A 2 -8.62 22.41 -15.78
N LEU A 3 -8.98 23.47 -15.06
CA LEU A 3 -8.53 23.68 -13.67
C LEU A 3 -9.06 22.62 -12.68
N LEU A 4 -10.28 22.12 -12.90
CA LEU A 4 -10.89 21.04 -12.09
C LEU A 4 -10.22 19.69 -12.35
N LEU A 5 -9.78 19.44 -13.59
CA LEU A 5 -9.00 18.24 -13.93
C LEU A 5 -7.60 18.28 -13.32
N LEU A 6 -6.95 19.46 -13.27
CA LEU A 6 -5.63 19.61 -12.66
C LEU A 6 -5.64 19.41 -11.13
N LEU A 7 -6.69 19.88 -10.45
CA LEU A 7 -6.87 19.66 -9.01
C LEU A 7 -7.06 18.16 -8.68
N SER A 8 -7.64 17.39 -9.59
CA SER A 8 -7.80 15.93 -9.42
C SER A 8 -6.50 15.12 -9.57
N MET A 9 -5.43 15.73 -10.11
CA MET A 9 -4.14 15.08 -10.29
C MET A 9 -3.19 15.26 -9.11
N MET A 10 -3.50 16.13 -8.15
CA MET A 10 -2.71 16.21 -6.93
C MET A 10 -3.01 14.99 -6.05
N PRO A 11 -2.01 14.17 -5.71
CA PRO A 11 -2.23 13.09 -4.77
C PRO A 11 -2.74 13.68 -3.45
N PRO A 12 -3.73 13.05 -2.81
CA PRO A 12 -4.22 13.53 -1.51
C PRO A 12 -3.05 13.58 -0.50
N PRO A 13 -3.14 14.41 0.55
CA PRO A 13 -2.03 14.65 1.48
C PRO A 13 -1.38 13.36 2.02
N PHE A 14 -2.19 12.33 2.29
CA PHE A 14 -1.68 11.03 2.74
C PHE A 14 -0.89 10.28 1.64
N ALA A 15 -1.40 10.25 0.41
CA ALA A 15 -0.71 9.62 -0.70
C ALA A 15 0.61 10.31 -1.04
N GLN A 16 0.65 11.64 -0.94
CA GLN A 16 1.88 12.40 -1.10
C GLN A 16 2.88 12.09 0.02
N ALA A 17 2.44 12.09 1.29
CA ALA A 17 3.29 11.77 2.42
C ALA A 17 3.89 10.34 2.32
N THR A 18 3.06 9.37 1.92
CA THR A 18 3.47 7.99 1.68
C THR A 18 4.48 7.90 0.54
N GLN A 19 4.21 8.57 -0.59
CA GLN A 19 5.11 8.58 -1.74
C GLN A 19 6.46 9.24 -1.40
N THR A 20 6.45 10.35 -0.65
CA THR A 20 7.68 11.01 -0.20
C THR A 20 8.49 10.11 0.72
N ALA A 21 7.85 9.47 1.71
CA ALA A 21 8.53 8.55 2.62
C ALA A 21 9.15 7.36 1.88
N TYR A 22 8.42 6.78 0.92
CA TYR A 22 8.91 5.70 0.08
C TYR A 22 10.09 6.12 -0.80
N ALA A 23 10.00 7.28 -1.47
CA ALA A 23 11.08 7.80 -2.29
C ALA A 23 12.36 8.10 -1.48
N GLN A 24 12.21 8.39 -0.19
CA GLN A 24 13.31 8.59 0.76
C GLN A 24 13.79 7.29 1.42
N GLN A 25 13.23 6.13 1.05
CA GLN A 25 13.46 4.84 1.71
C GLN A 25 13.29 4.87 3.23
N ASN A 26 12.37 5.71 3.72
CA ASN A 26 12.16 5.91 5.14
C ASN A 26 11.06 4.97 5.66
N ALA A 27 11.47 3.74 6.02
CA ALA A 27 10.57 2.71 6.53
C ALA A 27 9.87 3.11 7.85
N GLU A 28 10.57 3.78 8.76
CA GLU A 28 9.99 4.25 10.03
C GLU A 28 8.83 5.23 9.81
N LYS A 29 9.00 6.17 8.86
CA LYS A 29 7.95 7.11 8.51
C LYS A 29 6.76 6.41 7.83
N LEU A 30 7.00 5.39 7.03
CA LEU A 30 5.94 4.56 6.46
C LEU A 30 5.21 3.75 7.54
N ARG A 31 5.92 3.21 8.54
CA ARG A 31 5.33 2.56 9.73
C ARG A 31 4.40 3.52 10.48
N ALA A 32 4.88 4.73 10.76
CA ALA A 32 4.09 5.75 11.43
C ALA A 32 2.87 6.20 10.61
N LEU A 33 2.95 6.19 9.26
CA LEU A 33 1.80 6.45 8.39
C LEU A 33 0.83 5.27 8.39
N PHE A 34 1.34 4.03 8.47
CA PHE A 34 0.53 2.82 8.56
C PHE A 34 -0.33 2.82 9.83
N ASP A 35 0.26 3.14 10.99
CA ASP A 35 -0.47 3.24 12.26
C ASP A 35 -1.57 4.32 12.26
N ARG A 36 -1.44 5.33 11.38
CA ARG A 36 -2.37 6.46 11.29
C ARG A 36 -3.36 6.36 10.12
N ALA A 37 -3.27 5.31 9.31
CA ALA A 37 -4.13 5.15 8.15
C ALA A 37 -5.58 4.96 8.61
N SER A 38 -6.42 5.99 8.37
CA SER A 38 -7.81 6.01 8.81
C SER A 38 -8.78 5.40 7.79
N SER A 39 -8.32 5.12 6.58
CA SER A 39 -9.13 4.56 5.50
C SER A 39 -8.52 3.28 4.94
N GLN A 40 -9.36 2.43 4.35
CA GLN A 40 -8.93 1.20 3.70
C GLN A 40 -7.95 1.50 2.55
N SER A 41 -8.23 2.51 1.72
CA SER A 41 -7.36 2.94 0.62
C SER A 41 -5.98 3.38 1.10
N ASP A 42 -5.92 4.15 2.19
CA ASP A 42 -4.66 4.61 2.76
C ASP A 42 -3.85 3.45 3.33
N SER A 43 -4.51 2.51 4.02
CA SER A 43 -3.90 1.29 4.56
C SER A 43 -3.31 0.42 3.43
N LEU A 44 -4.05 0.21 2.35
CA LEU A 44 -3.55 -0.53 1.19
C LEU A 44 -2.35 0.17 0.55
N LEU A 45 -2.41 1.49 0.37
CA LEU A 45 -1.34 2.26 -0.25
C LEU A 45 -0.04 2.20 0.55
N VAL A 46 -0.12 2.42 1.86
CA VAL A 46 1.06 2.45 2.72
C VAL A 46 1.65 1.05 2.88
N ARG A 47 0.82 0.00 3.05
CA ARG A 47 1.29 -1.40 3.05
C ARG A 47 2.04 -1.74 1.78
N TYR A 48 1.50 -1.35 0.62
CA TYR A 48 2.10 -1.61 -0.70
C TYR A 48 3.48 -0.94 -0.88
N ARG A 49 3.74 0.17 -0.17
CA ARG A 49 5.05 0.84 -0.17
C ARG A 49 5.97 0.37 0.95
N LEU A 50 5.42 -0.01 2.10
CA LEU A 50 6.18 -0.42 3.27
C LEU A 50 6.77 -1.82 3.09
N TYR A 51 5.99 -2.76 2.55
CA TYR A 51 6.41 -4.15 2.42
C TYR A 51 7.72 -4.29 1.62
N PRO A 52 7.90 -3.73 0.42
CA PRO A 52 9.14 -3.89 -0.35
C PRO A 52 10.40 -3.29 0.29
N LEU A 53 10.25 -2.44 1.32
CA LEU A 53 11.40 -1.86 2.04
C LEU A 53 11.76 -2.61 3.30
N THR A 54 10.86 -3.44 3.82
CA THR A 54 11.01 -4.07 5.13
C THR A 54 10.96 -5.59 5.06
N GLU A 55 10.30 -6.14 4.04
CA GLU A 55 9.99 -7.57 3.90
C GLU A 55 9.32 -8.14 5.16
N ASP A 56 8.69 -7.28 5.96
CA ASP A 56 7.99 -7.65 7.18
C ASP A 56 6.61 -8.22 6.82
N GLU A 57 6.46 -9.53 6.92
CA GLU A 57 5.22 -10.26 6.61
C GLU A 57 4.01 -9.73 7.39
N ALA A 58 4.21 -9.17 8.59
CA ALA A 58 3.13 -8.60 9.38
C ALA A 58 2.43 -7.42 8.66
N VAL A 59 3.12 -6.79 7.69
CA VAL A 59 2.53 -5.75 6.83
C VAL A 59 1.50 -6.33 5.84
N LEU A 60 1.57 -7.63 5.57
CA LEU A 60 0.65 -8.36 4.69
C LEU A 60 -0.42 -9.15 5.47
N ASP A 61 -0.48 -9.01 6.79
CA ASP A 61 -1.51 -9.64 7.61
C ASP A 61 -2.85 -8.90 7.54
N ASP A 62 -3.93 -9.65 7.71
CA ASP A 62 -5.31 -9.14 7.67
C ASP A 62 -5.66 -8.39 6.37
N LEU A 63 -5.05 -8.79 5.24
CA LEU A 63 -5.45 -8.27 3.94
C LEU A 63 -6.91 -8.63 3.65
N PRO A 64 -7.74 -7.66 3.23
CA PRO A 64 -9.13 -7.95 2.94
C PRO A 64 -9.24 -8.89 1.73
N SER A 65 -10.19 -9.84 1.81
CA SER A 65 -10.49 -10.73 0.69
C SER A 65 -11.26 -10.02 -0.44
N SER A 66 -11.94 -8.90 -0.13
CA SER A 66 -12.65 -8.07 -1.09
C SER A 66 -12.82 -6.63 -0.58
N LEU A 67 -13.15 -5.70 -1.49
CA LEU A 67 -13.39 -4.30 -1.17
C LEU A 67 -14.86 -3.95 -1.40
N GLN A 68 -15.59 -3.50 -0.38
CA GLN A 68 -17.02 -3.21 -0.52
C GLN A 68 -17.30 -2.04 -1.46
N ASN A 69 -16.44 -1.01 -1.46
CA ASN A 69 -16.55 0.19 -2.31
C ASN A 69 -15.18 0.56 -2.92
N GLY A 70 -14.40 -0.45 -3.33
CA GLY A 70 -13.05 -0.24 -3.84
C GLY A 70 -13.02 0.52 -5.16
N THR A 71 -12.13 1.50 -5.27
CA THR A 71 -11.80 2.12 -6.56
C THR A 71 -10.90 1.16 -7.37
N PRO A 72 -10.78 1.35 -8.70
CA PRO A 72 -9.82 0.57 -9.50
C PRO A 72 -8.39 0.59 -8.95
N ARG A 73 -7.99 1.72 -8.35
CA ARG A 73 -6.68 1.85 -7.69
C ARG A 73 -6.56 0.95 -6.47
N ASP A 74 -7.60 0.87 -5.64
CA ASP A 74 -7.60 0.02 -4.44
C ASP A 74 -7.52 -1.45 -4.82
N TYR A 75 -8.24 -1.87 -5.86
CA TYR A 75 -8.13 -3.24 -6.39
C TYR A 75 -6.74 -3.55 -6.93
N ALA A 76 -6.10 -2.61 -7.64
CA ALA A 76 -4.74 -2.79 -8.10
C ALA A 76 -3.76 -2.96 -6.92
N LEU A 77 -3.85 -2.10 -5.90
CA LEU A 77 -3.04 -2.21 -4.67
C LEU A 77 -3.27 -3.53 -3.96
N LEU A 78 -4.53 -3.94 -3.79
CA LEU A 78 -4.88 -5.20 -3.14
C LEU A 78 -4.33 -6.40 -3.92
N SER A 79 -4.44 -6.41 -5.24
CA SER A 79 -3.87 -7.48 -6.07
C SER A 79 -2.35 -7.59 -5.93
N GLY A 80 -1.64 -6.45 -5.85
CA GLY A 80 -0.20 -6.42 -5.64
C GLY A 80 0.21 -6.92 -4.27
N LEU A 81 -0.55 -6.58 -3.22
CA LEU A 81 -0.34 -7.08 -1.86
C LEU A 81 -0.55 -8.60 -1.77
N TRP A 82 -1.59 -9.13 -2.42
CA TRP A 82 -1.79 -10.58 -2.51
C TRP A 82 -0.68 -11.27 -3.32
N ALA A 83 -0.16 -10.63 -4.37
CA ALA A 83 0.98 -11.15 -5.12
C ALA A 83 2.24 -11.22 -4.25
N TYR A 84 2.51 -10.21 -3.42
CA TYR A 84 3.60 -10.28 -2.43
C TYR A 84 3.41 -11.46 -1.47
N ARG A 85 2.21 -11.60 -0.88
CA ARG A 85 1.91 -12.69 0.07
C ARG A 85 2.03 -14.07 -0.57
N ALA A 86 1.62 -14.23 -1.83
CA ALA A 86 1.76 -15.47 -2.58
C ALA A 86 3.23 -15.77 -2.94
N GLY A 87 4.03 -14.74 -3.21
CA GLY A 87 5.47 -14.85 -3.45
C GLY A 87 6.21 -15.43 -2.25
N GLU A 88 5.95 -14.91 -1.04
CA GLU A 88 6.49 -15.46 0.21
C GLU A 88 6.14 -16.93 0.38
N ALA A 89 4.84 -17.27 0.30
CA ALA A 89 4.39 -18.65 0.43
C ALA A 89 5.05 -19.60 -0.57
N SER A 90 5.35 -19.12 -1.79
CA SER A 90 6.02 -19.89 -2.83
C SER A 90 7.51 -20.10 -2.55
N PHE A 91 8.21 -19.07 -2.04
CA PHE A 91 9.61 -19.19 -1.63
C PHE A 91 9.78 -20.20 -0.50
N PHE A 92 8.91 -20.14 0.53
CA PHE A 92 8.94 -21.10 1.63
C PHE A 92 8.62 -22.54 1.20
N SER A 93 7.70 -22.74 0.24
CA SER A 93 7.40 -24.08 -0.28
C SER A 93 8.52 -24.69 -1.13
N ALA A 94 9.44 -23.88 -1.67
CA ALA A 94 10.52 -24.36 -2.54
C ALA A 94 11.80 -24.75 -1.77
N VAL A 95 11.93 -24.30 -0.52
CA VAL A 95 13.11 -24.54 0.33
C VAL A 95 12.86 -25.64 1.39
N GLY A 96 11.61 -26.08 1.57
CA GLY A 96 11.22 -27.20 2.44
C GLY A 96 11.25 -28.55 1.73
#